data_AF-A0A1H0X439-F1
#
_entry.id   AF-A0A1H0X439-F1
#
_cell.length_a   1.000
_cell.length_b   1.000
_cell.length_c   1.000
_cell.angle_alpha   90.00
_cell.angle_beta   90.00
_cell.angle_gamma   90.00
#
_symmetry.space_group_name_H-M   'P 1'
#
loop_
_entity.id
_entity.type
_entity.pdbx_description
1 polymer ?
#
loop_
_entity_poly.entity_id
_entity_poly.type
_entity_poly.pdbx_seq_one_letter_code
_entity_poly.pdbx_strand_id
1 'polypeptide(L)'
;MNIDPLKALEGKVELLKKELKSLEARVDDVQSDASQNQLSQTNLLRDNTRRLTRTDDRVAELAESVHRLERLLVALNRKVRAGETRKADFDHWPDLDEDLIAKILHGQDAYARRPQTPQQAKEIRKAIAEYDRRAAEAIEAAEALTHLPPDAESLWRKHYRQWRAITTRQRPEAPDDDTHAGDSAAKSAGNEAVARARRQIRARIEDAVAHDLLFPAWFENALGPAAPPGKADVWLYTATDVVLYRLLHGITSPADALGPAPQDEGHRKDLHDRLTNECAEHRRP
;
A
#
# COMPACT_ATOMS: atom_id res chain seq x y z
N MET A 1 -18.67 39.53 -100.03
CA MET A 1 -19.34 39.04 -98.82
C MET A 1 -18.86 39.89 -97.65
N ASN A 2 -19.72 40.78 -97.14
CA ASN A 2 -19.39 41.70 -96.06
C ASN A 2 -19.65 40.97 -94.74
N ILE A 3 -18.61 40.36 -94.16
CA ILE A 3 -18.72 39.73 -92.84
C ILE A 3 -18.72 40.87 -91.82
N ASP A 4 -19.85 41.06 -91.15
CA ASP A 4 -19.96 42.03 -90.07
C ASP A 4 -19.05 41.59 -88.90
N PRO A 5 -17.95 42.31 -88.63
CA PRO A 5 -16.95 41.90 -87.65
C PRO A 5 -17.51 41.89 -86.23
N LEU A 6 -18.54 42.71 -85.94
CA LEU A 6 -19.20 42.73 -84.62
C LEU A 6 -19.97 41.44 -84.38
N LYS A 7 -20.71 40.96 -85.39
CA LYS A 7 -21.47 39.71 -85.31
C LYS A 7 -20.57 38.47 -85.18
N ALA A 8 -19.40 38.49 -85.82
CA ALA A 8 -18.40 37.45 -85.69
C ALA A 8 -17.74 37.44 -84.28
N LEU A 9 -17.54 38.61 -83.68
CA LEU A 9 -17.04 38.74 -82.31
C LEU A 9 -18.07 38.27 -81.29
N GLU A 10 -19.34 38.64 -81.47
CA GLU A 10 -20.45 38.26 -80.61
C GLU A 10 -20.67 36.74 -80.61
N GLY A 11 -20.57 36.09 -81.78
CA GLY A 11 -20.61 34.63 -81.87
C GLY A 11 -19.45 33.93 -81.14
N LYS A 12 -18.25 34.51 -81.14
CA LYS A 12 -17.11 33.99 -80.36
C LYS A 12 -17.31 34.19 -78.86
N VAL A 13 -17.86 35.33 -78.44
CA VAL A 13 -18.17 35.60 -77.03
C VAL A 13 -19.22 34.61 -76.51
N GLU A 14 -20.26 34.32 -77.27
CA GLU A 14 -21.27 33.33 -76.87
C GLU A 14 -20.71 31.90 -76.83
N LEU A 15 -19.81 31.54 -77.75
CA LEU A 15 -19.11 30.25 -77.70
C LEU A 15 -18.24 30.13 -76.44
N LEU A 16 -17.44 31.17 -76.14
CA LEU A 16 -16.61 31.21 -74.95
C LEU A 16 -17.44 31.15 -73.65
N LYS A 17 -18.58 31.85 -73.58
CA LYS A 17 -19.51 31.74 -72.43
C LYS A 17 -20.02 30.31 -72.25
N LYS A 18 -20.36 29.62 -73.34
CA LYS A 18 -20.83 28.24 -73.29
C LYS A 18 -19.72 27.27 -72.84
N GLU A 19 -18.50 27.46 -73.34
CA GLU A 19 -17.33 26.69 -72.90
C GLU A 19 -17.01 26.94 -71.42
N LEU A 20 -17.04 28.19 -70.98
CA LEU A 20 -16.77 28.58 -69.59
C LEU A 20 -17.82 27.95 -68.64
N LYS A 21 -19.10 28.00 -69.00
CA LYS A 21 -20.18 27.34 -68.27
C LYS A 21 -20.03 25.81 -68.23
N SER A 22 -19.56 25.22 -69.33
CA SER A 22 -19.24 23.79 -69.37
C SER A 22 -18.03 23.43 -68.50
N LEU A 23 -17.06 24.34 -68.39
CA LEU A 23 -15.88 24.15 -67.54
C LEU A 23 -16.25 24.26 -66.06
N GLU A 24 -17.08 25.25 -65.71
CA GLU A 24 -17.62 25.42 -64.34
C GLU A 24 -18.37 24.16 -63.88
N ALA A 25 -19.28 23.63 -64.70
CA ALA A 25 -19.99 22.40 -64.37
C ALA A 25 -19.04 21.20 -64.16
N ARG A 26 -17.99 21.08 -64.99
CA ARG A 26 -16.99 20.02 -64.83
C ARG A 26 -16.14 20.20 -63.57
N VAL A 27 -15.85 21.45 -63.17
CA VAL A 27 -15.12 21.74 -61.94
C VAL A 27 -15.98 21.38 -60.73
N ASP A 28 -17.27 21.72 -60.75
CA ASP A 28 -18.21 21.37 -59.68
C ASP A 28 -18.37 19.85 -59.54
N ASP A 29 -18.50 19.12 -60.65
CA ASP A 29 -18.58 17.65 -60.65
C ASP A 29 -17.30 17.03 -60.07
N VAL A 30 -16.12 17.47 -60.52
CA VAL A 30 -14.83 16.98 -60.01
C VAL A 30 -14.64 17.32 -58.53
N GLN A 31 -15.09 18.49 -58.09
CA GLN A 31 -15.01 18.90 -56.69
C GLN A 31 -15.97 18.10 -55.80
N SER A 32 -17.16 17.77 -56.31
CA SER A 32 -18.11 16.86 -55.66
C SER A 32 -17.51 15.45 -55.54
N ASP A 33 -16.96 14.90 -56.63
CA ASP A 33 -16.32 13.58 -56.65
C ASP A 33 -15.12 13.52 -55.71
N ALA A 34 -14.28 14.56 -55.68
CA ALA A 34 -13.14 14.66 -54.77
C ALA A 34 -13.60 14.66 -53.30
N SER A 35 -14.66 15.43 -52.99
CA SER A 35 -15.23 15.49 -51.64
C SER A 35 -15.81 14.13 -51.21
N GLN A 36 -16.50 13.44 -52.12
CA GLN A 36 -17.08 12.12 -51.87
C GLN A 36 -15.99 11.05 -51.70
N ASN A 37 -14.92 11.11 -52.50
CA ASN A 37 -13.76 10.23 -52.34
C ASN A 37 -13.04 10.47 -51.02
N GLN A 38 -12.88 11.73 -50.60
CA GLN A 38 -12.26 12.07 -49.31
C GLN A 38 -13.11 11.59 -48.12
N LEU A 39 -14.44 11.69 -48.21
CA LEU A 39 -15.35 11.12 -47.22
C LEU A 39 -15.28 9.58 -47.17
N SER A 40 -15.19 8.93 -48.34
CA SER A 40 -15.02 7.47 -48.43
C SER A 40 -13.70 7.02 -47.79
N GLN A 41 -12.59 7.68 -48.13
CA GLN A 41 -11.27 7.38 -47.55
C GLN A 41 -11.23 7.61 -46.05
N THR A 42 -11.83 8.69 -45.54
CA THR A 42 -11.86 8.96 -44.09
C THR A 42 -12.70 7.93 -43.33
N ASN A 43 -13.83 7.48 -43.89
CA ASN A 43 -14.62 6.41 -43.30
C ASN A 43 -13.87 5.08 -43.28
N LEU A 44 -13.17 4.72 -44.38
CA LEU A 44 -12.32 3.53 -44.44
C LEU A 44 -11.19 3.56 -43.41
N LEU A 45 -10.52 4.71 -43.27
CA LEU A 45 -9.48 4.88 -42.25
C LEU A 45 -10.07 4.69 -40.85
N ARG A 46 -11.22 5.30 -40.55
CA ARG A 46 -11.87 5.18 -39.24
C ARG A 46 -12.26 3.74 -38.90
N ASP A 47 -12.78 3.00 -39.88
CA ASP A 47 -13.16 1.60 -39.69
C ASP A 47 -11.94 0.70 -39.57
N ASN A 48 -10.86 0.97 -40.31
CA ASN A 48 -9.58 0.28 -40.13
C ASN A 48 -8.99 0.54 -38.75
N THR A 49 -8.99 1.79 -38.25
CA THR A 49 -8.54 2.10 -36.90
C THR A 49 -9.34 1.33 -35.86
N ARG A 50 -10.68 1.26 -35.98
CA ARG A 50 -11.53 0.47 -35.07
C ARG A 50 -11.26 -1.03 -35.12
N ARG A 51 -10.93 -1.56 -36.30
CA ARG A 51 -10.53 -2.96 -36.45
C ARG A 51 -9.18 -3.21 -35.78
N LEU A 52 -8.24 -2.29 -35.96
CA LEU A 52 -6.90 -2.36 -35.40
C LEU A 52 -6.91 -2.34 -33.86
N THR A 53 -7.72 -1.45 -33.26
CA THR A 53 -7.89 -1.45 -31.80
C THR A 53 -8.50 -2.75 -31.27
N ARG A 54 -9.52 -3.30 -31.96
CA ARG A 54 -10.11 -4.59 -31.56
C ARG A 54 -9.14 -5.76 -31.70
N THR A 55 -8.26 -5.73 -32.70
CA THR A 55 -7.22 -6.75 -32.82
C THR A 55 -6.16 -6.60 -31.75
N ASP A 56 -5.78 -5.38 -31.39
CA ASP A 56 -4.84 -5.13 -30.29
C ASP A 56 -5.40 -5.62 -28.95
N ASP A 57 -6.67 -5.35 -28.67
CA ASP A 57 -7.35 -5.85 -27.47
C ASP A 57 -7.32 -7.39 -27.42
N ARG A 58 -7.62 -8.06 -28.54
CA ARG A 58 -7.55 -9.53 -28.64
C ARG A 58 -6.13 -10.08 -28.50
N VAL A 59 -5.13 -9.38 -29.03
CA VAL A 59 -3.72 -9.76 -28.89
C VAL A 59 -3.30 -9.64 -27.42
N ALA A 60 -3.75 -8.61 -26.70
CA ALA A 60 -3.53 -8.48 -25.25
C ALA A 60 -4.18 -9.63 -24.47
N GLU A 61 -5.46 -9.95 -24.74
CA GLU A 61 -6.15 -11.09 -24.12
C GLU A 61 -5.44 -12.43 -24.41
N LEU A 62 -4.99 -12.64 -25.65
CA LEU A 62 -4.23 -13.82 -26.04
C LEU A 62 -2.89 -13.89 -25.30
N ALA A 63 -2.17 -12.77 -25.21
CA ALA A 63 -0.94 -12.70 -24.44
C ALA A 63 -1.19 -13.11 -22.98
N GLU A 64 -2.17 -12.52 -22.29
CA GLU A 64 -2.53 -12.90 -20.92
C GLU A 64 -2.86 -14.40 -20.80
N SER A 65 -3.60 -14.96 -21.76
CA SER A 65 -3.94 -16.39 -21.78
C SER A 65 -2.72 -17.29 -21.91
N VAL A 66 -1.73 -16.91 -22.75
CA VAL A 66 -0.46 -17.65 -22.92
C VAL A 66 0.34 -17.60 -21.64
N HIS A 67 0.49 -16.43 -21.01
CA HIS A 67 1.21 -16.28 -19.73
C HIS A 67 0.54 -17.10 -18.61
N ARG A 68 -0.80 -17.22 -18.63
CA ARG A 68 -1.54 -18.11 -17.73
C ARG A 68 -1.23 -19.58 -17.99
N LEU A 69 -1.24 -20.01 -19.24
CA LEU A 69 -0.91 -21.39 -19.62
C LEU A 69 0.54 -21.74 -19.28
N GLU A 70 1.49 -20.83 -19.48
CA GLU A 70 2.89 -21.01 -19.08
C GLU A 70 3.02 -21.23 -17.57
N ARG A 71 2.35 -20.41 -16.73
CA ARG A 71 2.33 -20.61 -15.28
C ARG A 71 1.74 -21.97 -14.89
N LEU A 72 0.64 -22.38 -15.53
CA LEU A 72 0.02 -23.67 -15.27
C LEU A 72 0.90 -24.83 -15.74
N LEU A 73 1.59 -24.70 -16.88
CA LEU A 73 2.54 -25.68 -17.37
C LEU A 73 3.76 -25.79 -16.46
N VAL A 74 4.28 -24.68 -15.93
CA VAL A 74 5.36 -24.71 -14.91
C VAL A 74 4.88 -25.43 -13.65
N ALA A 75 3.68 -25.10 -13.16
CA ALA A 75 3.09 -25.77 -11.99
C ALA A 75 2.85 -27.26 -12.24
N LEU A 76 2.35 -27.62 -13.42
CA LEU A 76 2.12 -28.99 -13.83
C LEU A 76 3.44 -29.74 -14.01
N ASN A 77 4.45 -29.13 -14.63
CA ASN A 77 5.77 -29.72 -14.80
C ASN A 77 6.43 -29.96 -13.44
N ARG A 78 6.30 -29.02 -12.49
CA ARG A 78 6.68 -29.24 -11.08
C ARG A 78 5.93 -30.42 -10.48
N LYS A 79 4.60 -30.49 -10.63
CA LYS A 79 3.76 -31.60 -10.10
C LYS A 79 4.01 -32.96 -10.76
N VAL A 80 4.32 -32.99 -12.05
CA VAL A 80 4.62 -34.22 -12.81
C VAL A 80 6.02 -34.74 -12.50
N ARG A 81 7.00 -33.84 -12.36
CA ARG A 81 8.32 -34.19 -11.79
C ARG A 81 8.21 -34.59 -10.32
N ALA A 82 7.18 -34.13 -9.62
CA ALA A 82 6.89 -34.48 -8.23
C ALA A 82 6.29 -35.85 -7.96
N GLY A 83 6.23 -36.73 -8.96
CA GLY A 83 6.23 -38.17 -8.68
C GLY A 83 7.42 -38.60 -7.81
N GLU A 84 8.50 -37.78 -7.77
CA GLU A 84 9.74 -38.03 -7.01
C GLU A 84 10.25 -36.85 -6.13
N THR A 85 9.62 -35.66 -6.10
CA THR A 85 10.23 -34.46 -5.46
C THR A 85 9.77 -34.12 -4.03
N ARG A 86 10.72 -33.54 -3.29
CA ARG A 86 10.59 -33.02 -1.92
C ARG A 86 9.69 -31.77 -1.91
N LYS A 87 8.87 -31.65 -0.87
CA LYS A 87 8.05 -30.44 -0.63
C LYS A 87 8.90 -29.38 0.06
N ALA A 88 8.71 -28.12 -0.31
CA ALA A 88 9.23 -27.01 0.45
C ALA A 88 8.49 -26.96 1.80
N ASP A 89 9.26 -26.88 2.88
CA ASP A 89 8.73 -26.70 4.23
C ASP A 89 8.84 -25.22 4.59
N PHE A 90 7.69 -24.55 4.61
CA PHE A 90 7.55 -23.16 5.04
C PHE A 90 6.76 -23.04 6.34
N ASP A 91 6.44 -24.15 7.01
CA ASP A 91 5.74 -24.15 8.29
C ASP A 91 6.73 -24.33 9.46
N HIS A 92 7.91 -24.95 9.22
CA HIS A 92 8.97 -25.09 10.23
C HIS A 92 10.22 -24.25 9.91
N TRP A 93 10.64 -23.41 10.84
CA TRP A 93 11.76 -22.46 10.68
C TRP A 93 12.76 -22.55 11.84
N PRO A 94 13.71 -23.50 11.80
CA PRO A 94 14.68 -23.67 12.87
C PRO A 94 15.64 -22.47 13.00
N ASP A 95 15.87 -21.73 11.91
CA ASP A 95 16.77 -20.57 11.87
C ASP A 95 16.13 -19.27 12.40
N LEU A 96 14.82 -19.30 12.68
CA LEU A 96 14.06 -18.20 13.28
C LEU A 96 13.75 -18.57 14.73
N ASP A 97 14.64 -18.16 15.63
CA ASP A 97 14.46 -18.39 17.06
C ASP A 97 13.27 -17.58 17.64
N GLU A 98 12.73 -18.07 18.76
CA GLU A 98 11.64 -17.39 19.48
C GLU A 98 12.07 -15.98 19.93
N ASP A 99 13.35 -15.79 20.22
CA ASP A 99 13.94 -14.51 20.60
C ASP A 99 13.83 -13.45 19.48
N LEU A 100 14.03 -13.84 18.22
CA LEU A 100 13.90 -12.95 17.07
C LEU A 100 12.44 -12.56 16.87
N ILE A 101 11.51 -13.51 17.00
CA ILE A 101 10.07 -13.24 16.93
C ILE A 101 9.65 -12.29 18.06
N ALA A 102 10.11 -12.52 19.29
CA ALA A 102 9.84 -11.66 20.43
C ALA A 102 10.36 -10.23 20.22
N LYS A 103 11.56 -10.06 19.65
CA LYS A 103 12.10 -8.73 19.29
C LYS A 103 11.26 -8.00 18.26
N ILE A 104 10.72 -8.71 17.26
CA ILE A 104 9.83 -8.12 16.26
C ILE A 104 8.55 -7.61 16.92
N LEU A 105 7.91 -8.46 17.73
CA LEU A 105 6.67 -8.11 18.43
C LEU A 105 6.88 -6.94 19.40
N HIS A 106 7.97 -6.94 20.16
CA HIS A 106 8.30 -5.85 21.07
C HIS A 106 8.54 -4.52 20.34
N GLY A 107 9.16 -4.55 19.15
CA GLY A 107 9.29 -3.37 18.29
C GLY A 107 7.93 -2.87 17.78
N GLN A 108 7.03 -3.77 17.38
CA GLN A 108 5.68 -3.42 16.94
C GLN A 108 4.85 -2.79 18.07
N ASP A 109 4.95 -3.32 19.29
CA ASP A 109 4.31 -2.74 20.47
C ASP A 109 4.83 -1.33 20.77
N ALA A 110 6.14 -1.10 20.62
CA ALA A 110 6.72 0.23 20.76
C ALA A 110 6.22 1.22 19.69
N TYR A 111 5.86 0.75 18.48
CA TYR A 111 5.19 1.57 17.47
C TYR A 111 3.71 1.83 17.79
N ALA A 112 3.02 0.87 18.39
CA ALA A 112 1.61 0.99 18.79
C ALA A 112 1.43 1.95 19.98
N ARG A 113 2.44 2.07 20.86
CA ARG A 113 2.45 3.05 21.95
C ARG A 113 2.46 4.47 21.38
N ARG A 114 1.41 5.23 21.67
CA ARG A 114 1.36 6.66 21.33
C ARG A 114 2.44 7.39 22.13
N PRO A 115 3.41 8.06 21.48
CA PRO A 115 4.36 8.88 22.21
C PRO A 115 3.58 9.97 22.96
N GLN A 116 3.85 10.15 24.26
CA GLN A 116 3.35 11.32 24.97
C GLN A 116 3.88 12.55 24.24
N THR A 117 2.97 13.46 23.89
CA THR A 117 3.38 14.69 23.22
C THR A 117 4.28 15.51 24.15
N PRO A 118 5.25 16.28 23.63
CA PRO A 118 6.06 17.18 24.45
C PRO A 118 5.21 18.16 25.29
N GLN A 119 4.03 18.52 24.78
CA GLN A 119 3.03 19.33 25.46
C GLN A 119 2.48 18.63 26.71
N GLN A 120 2.04 17.38 26.58
CA GLN A 120 1.53 16.56 27.69
C GLN A 120 2.60 16.31 28.75
N ALA A 121 3.84 16.00 28.33
CA ALA A 121 4.96 15.84 29.27
C ALA A 121 5.23 17.14 30.05
N LYS A 122 5.16 18.31 29.40
CA LYS A 122 5.29 19.61 30.05
C LYS A 122 4.15 19.90 31.03
N GLU A 123 2.92 19.56 30.68
CA GLU A 123 1.75 19.71 31.54
C GLU A 123 1.85 18.84 32.80
N ILE A 124 2.27 17.58 32.66
CA ILE A 124 2.50 16.67 33.78
C ILE A 124 3.62 17.19 34.68
N ARG A 125 4.76 17.64 34.11
CA ARG A 125 5.86 18.26 34.90
C ARG A 125 5.39 19.49 35.69
N LYS A 126 4.54 20.33 35.10
CA LYS A 126 3.94 21.48 35.78
C LYS A 126 3.01 21.04 36.92
N ALA A 127 2.19 20.02 36.70
CA ALA A 127 1.30 19.47 37.71
C ALA A 127 2.07 18.86 38.89
N ILE A 128 3.20 18.21 38.63
CA ILE A 128 4.12 17.69 39.66
C ILE A 128 4.73 18.83 40.46
N ALA A 129 5.26 19.87 39.80
CA ALA A 129 5.85 21.01 40.48
C ALA A 129 4.83 21.76 41.36
N GLU A 130 3.57 21.87 40.90
CA GLU A 130 2.48 22.45 41.70
C GLU A 130 2.11 21.57 42.89
N TYR A 131 2.07 20.25 42.70
CA TYR A 131 1.85 19.30 43.79
C TYR A 131 2.95 19.39 44.85
N ASP A 132 4.22 19.32 44.44
CA ASP A 132 5.39 19.31 45.32
C ASP A 132 5.49 20.63 46.10
N ARG A 133 5.23 21.78 45.45
CA ARG A 133 5.15 23.09 46.13
C ARG A 133 4.08 23.09 47.20
N ARG A 134 2.86 22.67 46.85
CA ARG A 134 1.76 22.65 47.82
C ARG A 134 2.06 21.66 48.95
N ALA A 135 2.66 20.50 48.65
CA ALA A 135 3.03 19.51 49.66
C ALA A 135 4.01 20.08 50.69
N ALA A 136 5.00 20.87 50.25
CA ALA A 136 5.88 21.62 51.15
C ALA A 136 5.11 22.62 52.03
N GLU A 137 4.19 23.40 51.44
CA GLU A 137 3.32 24.34 52.18
C GLU A 137 2.43 23.61 53.22
N ALA A 138 2.00 22.37 52.94
CA ALA A 138 1.24 21.53 53.87
C ALA A 138 2.10 20.94 54.99
N ILE A 139 3.36 20.61 54.73
CA ILE A 139 4.32 20.17 55.75
C ILE A 139 4.60 21.34 56.71
N GLU A 140 4.92 22.52 56.18
CA GLU A 140 5.10 23.74 56.99
C GLU A 140 3.84 24.08 57.81
N ALA A 141 2.65 23.91 57.23
CA ALA A 141 1.39 24.11 57.95
C ALA A 141 1.16 23.06 59.06
N ALA A 142 1.57 21.81 58.84
CA ALA A 142 1.50 20.77 59.88
C ALA A 142 2.45 21.08 61.05
N GLU A 143 3.67 21.51 60.75
CA GLU A 143 4.66 21.95 61.76
C GLU A 143 4.17 23.19 62.52
N ALA A 144 3.54 24.15 61.83
CA ALA A 144 2.93 25.29 62.50
C ALA A 144 1.86 24.84 63.51
N LEU A 145 0.97 23.91 63.14
CA LEU A 145 -0.07 23.39 64.03
C LEU A 145 0.47 22.80 65.34
N THR A 146 1.69 22.27 65.37
CA THR A 146 2.30 21.72 66.59
C THR A 146 2.88 22.78 67.53
N HIS A 147 3.05 24.01 67.07
CA HIS A 147 3.67 25.12 67.82
C HIS A 147 2.71 26.30 68.09
N LEU A 148 1.43 26.17 67.74
CA LEU A 148 0.44 27.23 67.92
C LEU A 148 0.03 27.41 69.40
N PRO A 149 -0.10 28.66 69.91
CA PRO A 149 -0.71 28.94 71.20
C PRO A 149 -2.19 28.53 71.25
N PRO A 150 -2.75 28.23 72.43
CA PRO A 150 -4.16 27.80 72.59
C PRO A 150 -5.19 28.80 72.05
N ASP A 151 -4.83 30.08 71.97
CA ASP A 151 -5.76 31.18 71.66
C ASP A 151 -5.79 31.52 70.15
N ALA A 152 -5.05 30.78 69.32
CA ALA A 152 -4.84 31.07 67.90
C ALA A 152 -5.76 30.26 66.95
N GLU A 153 -7.05 30.20 67.25
CA GLU A 153 -8.03 29.35 66.54
C GLU A 153 -8.14 29.65 65.02
N SER A 154 -8.04 30.92 64.63
CA SER A 154 -8.11 31.35 63.23
C SER A 154 -6.90 30.88 62.41
N LEU A 155 -5.71 30.88 63.02
CA LEU A 155 -4.48 30.36 62.43
C LEU A 155 -4.52 28.83 62.36
N TRP A 156 -5.04 28.16 63.39
CA TRP A 156 -5.24 26.71 63.39
C TRP A 156 -6.16 26.28 62.23
N ARG A 157 -7.31 26.94 62.05
CA ARG A 157 -8.24 26.65 60.93
C ARG A 157 -7.63 26.93 59.55
N LYS A 158 -6.66 27.84 59.45
CA LYS A 158 -5.95 28.14 58.20
C LYS A 158 -4.95 27.02 57.87
N HIS A 159 -4.06 26.69 58.81
CA HIS A 159 -3.05 25.66 58.62
C HIS A 159 -3.66 24.25 58.46
N TYR A 160 -4.73 23.94 59.20
CA TYR A 160 -5.45 22.68 59.05
C TYR A 160 -6.10 22.51 57.67
N ARG A 161 -6.64 23.59 57.08
CA ARG A 161 -7.17 23.55 55.70
C ARG A 161 -6.08 23.33 54.66
N GLN A 162 -4.93 23.97 54.84
CA GLN A 162 -3.78 23.82 53.93
C GLN A 162 -3.23 22.39 53.99
N TRP A 163 -3.07 21.83 55.19
CA TRP A 163 -2.63 20.45 55.38
C TRP A 163 -3.62 19.43 54.79
N ARG A 164 -4.92 19.60 55.06
CA ARG A 164 -5.97 18.67 54.60
C ARG A 164 -6.18 18.70 53.07
N ALA A 165 -5.81 19.79 52.40
CA ALA A 165 -6.01 19.94 50.96
C ALA A 165 -5.14 19.00 50.11
N ILE A 166 -4.10 18.38 50.70
CA ILE A 166 -3.08 17.61 49.98
C ILE A 166 -2.96 16.19 50.49
N THR A 167 -3.23 15.94 51.77
CA THR A 167 -3.16 14.60 52.36
C THR A 167 -4.08 13.57 51.69
N THR A 168 -5.08 14.01 50.93
CA THR A 168 -5.97 13.13 50.14
C THR A 168 -5.63 13.08 48.64
N ARG A 169 -4.62 13.82 48.18
CA ARG A 169 -4.23 13.89 46.76
C ARG A 169 -3.00 13.02 46.50
N GLN A 170 -3.07 12.21 45.45
CA GLN A 170 -1.94 11.44 44.95
C GLN A 170 -1.06 12.30 44.04
N ARG A 171 0.27 12.17 44.20
CA ARG A 171 1.25 12.83 43.33
C ARG A 171 1.14 12.28 41.91
N PRO A 172 1.04 13.12 40.87
CA PRO A 172 1.10 12.66 39.48
C PRO A 172 2.45 11.98 39.19
N GLU A 173 2.43 10.94 38.37
CA GLU A 173 3.64 10.21 37.97
C GLU A 173 4.44 11.02 36.94
N ALA A 174 5.77 11.03 37.09
CA ALA A 174 6.63 11.77 36.16
C ALA A 174 6.55 11.14 34.75
N PRO A 175 6.56 11.95 33.68
CA PRO A 175 6.77 11.42 32.35
C PRO A 175 8.14 10.75 32.37
N ASP A 176 8.17 9.47 32.07
CA ASP A 176 9.41 8.71 32.07
C ASP A 176 10.18 8.99 30.76
N ASP A 177 11.20 9.84 30.86
CA ASP A 177 12.07 10.16 29.71
C ASP A 177 12.81 8.89 29.22
N ASP A 178 13.01 7.88 30.10
CA ASP A 178 13.62 6.59 29.76
C ASP A 178 12.70 5.71 28.90
N THR A 179 11.37 5.90 28.98
CA THR A 179 10.41 5.19 28.14
C THR A 179 10.60 5.53 26.65
N HIS A 180 10.95 6.78 26.31
CA HIS A 180 11.18 7.15 24.91
C HIS A 180 12.48 6.55 24.35
N ALA A 181 13.54 6.54 25.17
CA ALA A 181 14.80 5.89 24.81
C ALA A 181 14.63 4.38 24.67
N GLY A 182 13.86 3.75 25.58
CA GLY A 182 13.49 2.34 25.52
C GLY A 182 12.66 1.99 24.29
N ASP A 183 11.64 2.79 23.96
CA ASP A 183 10.82 2.59 22.77
C ASP A 183 11.64 2.77 21.47
N SER A 184 12.57 3.73 21.43
CA SER A 184 13.47 3.92 20.28
C SER A 184 14.40 2.71 20.08
N ALA A 185 14.99 2.21 21.17
CA ALA A 185 15.82 1.00 21.14
C ALA A 185 15.00 -0.24 20.71
N ALA A 186 13.77 -0.38 21.23
CA ALA A 186 12.85 -1.45 20.86
C ALA A 186 12.49 -1.40 19.37
N LYS A 187 12.21 -0.21 18.82
CA LYS A 187 11.93 -0.01 17.39
C LYS A 187 13.13 -0.40 16.51
N SER A 188 14.33 0.05 16.88
CA SER A 188 15.55 -0.30 16.13
C SER A 188 15.81 -1.81 16.15
N ALA A 189 15.75 -2.42 17.34
CA ALA A 189 15.93 -3.86 17.51
C ALA A 189 14.87 -4.67 16.74
N GLY A 190 13.61 -4.23 16.77
CA GLY A 190 12.53 -4.84 16.01
C GLY A 190 12.75 -4.74 14.50
N ASN A 191 13.17 -3.58 13.99
CA ASN A 191 13.45 -3.39 12.56
C ASN A 191 14.63 -4.26 12.08
N GLU A 192 15.69 -4.36 12.87
CA GLU A 192 16.82 -5.24 12.59
C GLU A 192 16.40 -6.72 12.59
N ALA A 193 15.55 -7.11 13.54
CA ALA A 193 15.01 -8.46 13.63
C ALA A 193 14.13 -8.80 12.42
N VAL A 194 13.24 -7.89 12.00
CA VAL A 194 12.44 -8.03 10.77
C VAL A 194 13.34 -8.19 9.55
N ALA A 195 14.37 -7.35 9.41
CA ALA A 195 15.29 -7.42 8.28
C ALA A 195 16.04 -8.76 8.24
N ARG A 196 16.46 -9.28 9.39
CA ARG A 196 17.10 -10.61 9.50
C ARG A 196 16.14 -11.73 9.12
N ALA A 197 14.93 -11.73 9.69
CA ALA A 197 13.92 -12.75 9.40
C ALA A 197 13.57 -12.78 7.91
N ARG A 198 13.34 -11.60 7.31
CA ARG A 198 13.07 -11.48 5.87
C ARG A 198 14.19 -12.04 5.00
N ARG A 199 15.46 -11.81 5.34
CA ARG A 199 16.59 -12.37 4.60
C ARG A 199 16.61 -13.91 4.64
N GLN A 200 16.41 -14.50 5.81
CA GLN A 200 16.38 -15.96 5.97
C GLN A 200 15.19 -16.58 5.22
N ILE A 201 14.01 -15.97 5.35
CA ILE A 201 12.80 -16.40 4.63
C ILE A 201 13.00 -16.33 3.12
N ARG A 202 13.47 -15.18 2.62
CA ARG A 202 13.71 -14.96 1.20
C ARG A 202 14.68 -15.99 0.63
N ALA A 203 15.80 -16.23 1.30
CA ALA A 203 16.81 -17.19 0.85
C ALA A 203 16.22 -18.61 0.72
N ARG A 204 15.35 -19.02 1.64
CA ARG A 204 14.71 -20.35 1.58
C ARG A 204 13.65 -20.45 0.48
N ILE A 205 12.93 -19.36 0.20
CA ILE A 205 12.01 -19.31 -0.95
C ILE A 205 12.80 -19.38 -2.26
N GLU A 206 13.89 -18.62 -2.38
CA GLU A 206 14.78 -18.64 -3.55
C GLU A 206 15.38 -20.04 -3.77
N ASP A 207 15.84 -20.70 -2.70
CA ASP A 207 16.34 -22.08 -2.74
C ASP A 207 15.26 -23.06 -3.23
N ALA A 208 14.03 -22.94 -2.71
CA ALA A 208 12.91 -23.77 -3.12
C ALA A 208 12.51 -23.53 -4.60
N VAL A 209 12.59 -22.29 -5.08
CA VAL A 209 12.40 -21.95 -6.50
C VAL A 209 13.51 -22.57 -7.36
N ALA A 210 14.78 -22.43 -6.95
CA ALA A 210 15.94 -22.91 -7.70
C ALA A 210 15.95 -24.44 -7.85
N HIS A 211 15.46 -25.16 -6.83
CA HIS A 211 15.35 -26.61 -6.83
C HIS A 211 13.98 -27.14 -7.30
N ASP A 212 13.11 -26.28 -7.83
CA ASP A 212 11.77 -26.63 -8.30
C ASP A 212 10.93 -27.44 -7.28
N LEU A 213 11.04 -27.08 -6.00
CA LEU A 213 10.29 -27.73 -4.94
C LEU A 213 8.79 -27.41 -5.06
N LEU A 214 7.95 -28.34 -4.61
CA LEU A 214 6.51 -28.08 -4.47
C LEU A 214 6.24 -27.17 -3.29
N PHE A 215 5.54 -26.07 -3.51
CA PHE A 215 5.14 -25.17 -2.44
C PHE A 215 3.93 -25.72 -1.67
N PRO A 216 3.79 -25.34 -0.37
CA PRO A 216 2.58 -25.62 0.38
C PRO A 216 1.32 -25.05 -0.29
N ALA A 217 0.18 -25.72 -0.11
CA ALA A 217 -1.07 -25.32 -0.74
C ALA A 217 -1.50 -23.89 -0.37
N TRP A 218 -1.37 -23.50 0.90
CA TRP A 218 -1.65 -22.13 1.35
C TRP A 218 -0.81 -21.08 0.60
N PHE A 219 0.44 -21.42 0.26
CA PHE A 219 1.36 -20.52 -0.44
C PHE A 219 0.95 -20.37 -1.91
N GLU A 220 0.71 -21.49 -2.61
CA GLU A 220 0.20 -21.47 -3.99
C GLU A 220 -1.16 -20.77 -4.08
N ASN A 221 -2.06 -20.98 -3.11
CA ASN A 221 -3.38 -20.35 -3.08
C ASN A 221 -3.30 -18.83 -2.90
N ALA A 222 -2.30 -18.33 -2.17
CA ALA A 222 -2.13 -16.91 -1.91
C ALA A 222 -1.44 -16.18 -3.07
N LEU A 223 -0.36 -16.76 -3.60
CA LEU A 223 0.59 -16.05 -4.49
C LEU A 223 0.70 -16.66 -5.89
N GLY A 224 0.03 -17.79 -6.13
CA GLY A 224 0.19 -18.58 -7.33
C GLY A 224 1.40 -19.51 -7.29
N PRO A 225 1.53 -20.38 -8.30
CA PRO A 225 2.57 -21.42 -8.32
C PRO A 225 3.97 -20.90 -8.68
N ALA A 226 4.07 -19.69 -9.24
CA ALA A 226 5.31 -19.05 -9.66
C ALA A 226 5.13 -17.53 -9.76
N ALA A 227 6.25 -16.79 -9.75
CA ALA A 227 6.24 -15.34 -9.92
C ALA A 227 5.66 -14.93 -11.29
N PRO A 228 4.84 -13.85 -11.34
CA PRO A 228 4.41 -13.28 -12.61
C PRO A 228 5.61 -12.74 -13.43
N PRO A 229 5.58 -12.84 -14.76
CA PRO A 229 6.65 -12.34 -15.62
C PRO A 229 6.92 -10.84 -15.41
N GLY A 230 8.19 -10.48 -15.27
CA GLY A 230 8.62 -9.11 -14.98
C GLY A 230 8.35 -8.61 -13.55
N LYS A 231 7.78 -9.44 -12.66
CA LYS A 231 7.46 -9.06 -11.27
C LYS A 231 8.10 -9.98 -10.21
N ALA A 232 9.19 -10.68 -10.55
CA ALA A 232 9.84 -11.64 -9.68
C ALA A 232 10.23 -11.07 -8.30
N ASP A 233 10.84 -9.87 -8.27
CA ASP A 233 11.25 -9.25 -7.01
C ASP A 233 10.08 -8.82 -6.13
N VAL A 234 9.02 -8.29 -6.73
CA VAL A 234 7.80 -7.87 -6.02
C VAL A 234 7.07 -9.09 -5.47
N TRP A 235 6.96 -10.15 -6.29
CA TRP A 235 6.38 -11.42 -5.86
C TRP A 235 7.14 -12.01 -4.68
N LEU A 236 8.48 -12.01 -4.74
CA LEU A 236 9.32 -12.56 -3.68
C LEU A 236 9.28 -11.71 -2.41
N TYR A 237 9.17 -10.39 -2.54
CA TYR A 237 8.93 -9.49 -1.41
C TYR A 237 7.60 -9.81 -0.71
N THR A 238 6.49 -9.87 -1.45
CA THR A 238 5.18 -10.23 -0.88
C THR A 238 5.21 -11.65 -0.29
N ALA A 239 5.84 -12.62 -0.97
CA ALA A 239 5.99 -13.99 -0.49
C ALA A 239 6.70 -14.06 0.87
N THR A 240 7.78 -13.30 1.01
CA THR A 240 8.54 -13.19 2.26
C THR A 240 7.66 -12.62 3.38
N ASP A 241 6.89 -11.57 3.09
CA ASP A 241 6.01 -10.95 4.08
C ASP A 241 4.82 -11.84 4.46
N VAL A 242 4.27 -12.65 3.54
CA VAL A 242 3.21 -13.63 3.85
C VAL A 242 3.73 -14.70 4.81
N VAL A 243 4.92 -15.26 4.56
CA VAL A 243 5.54 -16.23 5.46
C VAL A 243 5.80 -15.60 6.83
N LEU A 244 6.38 -14.40 6.86
CA LEU A 244 6.64 -13.69 8.10
C LEU A 244 5.35 -13.42 8.88
N TYR A 245 4.28 -13.01 8.20
CA TYR A 245 2.97 -12.79 8.81
C TYR A 245 2.42 -14.06 9.46
N ARG A 246 2.53 -15.21 8.78
CA ARG A 246 2.13 -16.51 9.33
C ARG A 246 2.88 -16.84 10.62
N LEU A 247 4.19 -16.62 10.62
CA LEU A 247 5.04 -16.89 11.78
C LEU A 247 4.72 -15.97 12.96
N LEU A 248 4.58 -14.67 12.71
CA LEU A 248 4.27 -13.70 13.76
C LEU A 248 2.89 -13.92 14.41
N HIS A 249 1.95 -14.51 13.67
CA HIS A 249 0.56 -14.66 14.14
C HIS A 249 0.13 -16.12 14.31
N GLY A 250 1.06 -17.08 14.24
CA GLY A 250 0.81 -18.49 14.49
C GLY A 250 -0.23 -19.11 13.55
N ILE A 251 -0.27 -18.68 12.28
CA ILE A 251 -1.26 -19.15 11.33
C ILE A 251 -0.83 -20.49 10.77
N THR A 252 -1.58 -21.55 11.08
CA THR A 252 -1.29 -22.94 10.69
C THR A 252 -2.27 -23.49 9.65
N SER A 253 -3.20 -22.66 9.15
CA SER A 253 -4.19 -23.10 8.17
C SER A 253 -3.49 -23.63 6.90
N PRO A 254 -3.87 -24.83 6.41
CA PRO A 254 -3.25 -25.44 5.23
C PRO A 254 -3.75 -24.84 3.91
N ALA A 255 -4.88 -24.12 3.93
CA ALA A 255 -5.50 -23.54 2.73
C ALA A 255 -5.42 -22.01 2.68
N ASP A 256 -5.39 -21.37 3.86
CA ASP A 256 -5.41 -19.92 3.99
C ASP A 256 -4.08 -19.43 4.55
N ALA A 257 -3.41 -18.56 3.78
CA ALA A 257 -2.12 -18.00 4.14
C ALA A 257 -2.22 -16.96 5.27
N LEU A 258 -3.27 -16.14 5.29
CA LEU A 258 -3.38 -14.99 6.19
C LEU A 258 -4.33 -15.25 7.36
N GLY A 259 -5.14 -16.31 7.30
CA GLY A 259 -6.07 -16.66 8.36
C GLY A 259 -7.24 -15.66 8.45
N PRO A 260 -8.02 -15.71 9.54
CA PRO A 260 -9.14 -14.79 9.72
C PRO A 260 -8.64 -13.35 9.87
N ALA A 261 -9.38 -12.42 9.28
CA ALA A 261 -9.09 -10.99 9.42
C ALA A 261 -9.04 -10.59 10.91
N PRO A 262 -8.02 -9.82 11.33
CA PRO A 262 -7.91 -9.36 12.71
C PRO A 262 -9.10 -8.45 13.08
N GLN A 263 -9.65 -8.66 14.28
CA GLN A 263 -10.78 -7.87 14.78
C GLN A 263 -10.34 -6.49 15.27
N ASP A 264 -9.15 -6.41 15.85
CA ASP A 264 -8.60 -5.16 16.40
C ASP A 264 -8.05 -4.27 15.29
N GLU A 265 -8.29 -2.97 15.43
CA GLU A 265 -7.64 -1.96 14.59
C GLU A 265 -6.17 -1.80 14.98
N GLY A 266 -5.32 -1.52 13.99
CA GLY A 266 -3.90 -1.28 14.20
C GLY A 266 -3.01 -2.01 13.20
N HIS A 267 -1.72 -2.10 13.54
CA HIS A 267 -0.67 -2.55 12.61
C HIS A 267 -0.95 -3.92 11.98
N ARG A 268 -1.48 -4.88 12.74
CA ARG A 268 -1.81 -6.21 12.23
C ARG A 268 -2.90 -6.18 11.15
N LYS A 269 -3.91 -5.32 11.31
CA LYS A 269 -5.01 -5.15 10.35
C LYS A 269 -4.52 -4.46 9.08
N ASP A 270 -3.76 -3.37 9.22
CA ASP A 270 -3.15 -2.68 8.08
C ASP A 270 -2.25 -3.62 7.26
N LEU A 271 -1.47 -4.46 7.94
CA LEU A 271 -0.60 -5.46 7.32
C LEU A 271 -1.42 -6.57 6.64
N HIS A 272 -2.47 -7.08 7.29
CA HIS A 272 -3.38 -8.08 6.73
C HIS A 272 -4.04 -7.57 5.45
N ASP A 273 -4.57 -6.35 5.47
CA ASP A 273 -5.28 -5.75 4.34
C ASP A 273 -4.33 -5.49 3.17
N ARG A 274 -3.12 -4.97 3.46
CA ARG A 274 -2.06 -4.81 2.45
C ARG A 274 -1.71 -6.15 1.79
N LEU A 275 -1.43 -7.18 2.59
CA LEU A 275 -1.06 -8.50 2.07
C LEU A 275 -2.20 -9.17 1.30
N THR A 276 -3.45 -8.97 1.72
CA THR A 276 -4.62 -9.45 1.00
C THR A 276 -4.67 -8.86 -0.41
N ASN A 277 -4.45 -7.55 -0.53
CA ASN A 277 -4.43 -6.85 -1.82
C ASN A 277 -3.26 -7.29 -2.70
N GLU A 278 -2.03 -7.31 -2.16
CA GLU A 278 -0.84 -7.73 -2.90
C GLU A 278 -0.96 -9.19 -3.39
N CYS A 279 -1.46 -10.11 -2.54
CA CYS A 279 -1.70 -11.49 -2.93
C CYS A 279 -2.76 -11.60 -4.04
N ALA A 280 -3.80 -10.77 -3.99
CA ALA A 280 -4.82 -10.74 -5.04
C ALA A 280 -4.24 -10.25 -6.37
N GLU A 281 -3.31 -9.28 -6.35
CA GLU A 281 -2.62 -8.81 -7.55
C GLU A 281 -1.76 -9.89 -8.22
N HIS A 282 -1.03 -10.70 -7.43
CA HIS A 282 -0.21 -11.78 -7.97
C HIS A 282 -1.04 -12.95 -8.54
N ARG A 283 -2.27 -13.12 -8.05
CA ARG A 283 -3.23 -14.09 -8.59
C ARG A 283 -3.91 -13.63 -9.87
N ARG A 284 -3.94 -12.32 -10.16
CA ARG A 284 -4.55 -11.82 -11.38
C ARG A 284 -3.75 -12.32 -12.61
N PRO A 285 -4.46 -12.63 -13.71
CA PRO A 285 -3.83 -13.11 -14.94
C PRO A 285 -2.77 -12.13 -15.44
#